data_AF-A0A381UB42-F1
#
_entry.id   AF-A0A381UB42-F1
#
_cell.length_a   1.000
_cell.length_b   1.000
_cell.length_c   1.000
_cell.angle_alpha   90.00
_cell.angle_beta   90.00
_cell.angle_gamma   90.00
#
_symmetry.space_group_name_H-M   'P 1'
#
loop_
_entity.id
_entity.type
_entity.pdbx_description
1 polymer ?
#
loop_
_entity_poly.entity_id
_entity_poly.type
_entity_poly.pdbx_seq_one_letter_code
_entity_poly.pdbx_strand_id
1 'polypeptide(L)'
;MNFKGNPILIEMADQLPESSKAFQLIMTCVDYSIIVDQAKEDFYCFADLENERKNGMKGLDILKQNGYEKFLKDMEEEDRLRMCGVLQMIADLAKELDDD
;
A
#
# COMPACT_ATOMS: atom_id res chain seq x y z
N MET A 1 1.89 5.94 20.38
CA MET A 1 2.69 6.24 19.17
C MET A 1 2.50 7.71 18.84
N ASN A 2 3.56 8.44 18.48
CA ASN A 2 3.45 9.78 17.90
C ASN A 2 3.31 9.62 16.39
N PHE A 3 2.08 9.49 15.91
CA PHE A 3 1.81 9.47 14.47
C PHE A 3 2.04 10.86 13.90
N LYS A 4 2.75 10.93 12.78
CA LYS A 4 3.01 12.19 12.06
C LYS A 4 2.19 12.31 10.77
N GLY A 5 1.53 11.23 10.36
CA GLY A 5 0.72 11.19 9.15
C GLY A 5 -0.55 12.03 9.23
N ASN A 6 -1.15 12.28 8.07
CA ASN A 6 -2.45 12.90 7.98
C ASN A 6 -3.52 12.02 8.68
N PRO A 7 -4.42 12.59 9.52
CA PRO A 7 -5.41 11.80 10.26
C PRO A 7 -6.28 10.88 9.41
N ILE A 8 -6.68 11.35 8.22
CA ILE A 8 -7.54 10.55 7.32
C ILE A 8 -6.76 9.39 6.72
N LEU A 9 -5.51 9.63 6.29
CA LEU A 9 -4.64 8.54 5.82
C LEU A 9 -4.39 7.51 6.92
N ILE A 10 -4.22 7.94 8.18
CA ILE A 10 -4.05 7.05 9.33
C ILE A 10 -5.28 6.14 9.50
N GLU A 11 -6.50 6.70 9.47
CA GLU A 11 -7.74 5.90 9.55
C GLU A 11 -7.84 4.89 8.40
N MET A 12 -7.38 5.25 7.20
CA MET A 12 -7.37 4.34 6.06
C MET A 12 -6.31 3.24 6.21
N ALA A 13 -5.18 3.54 6.84
CA ALA A 13 -4.09 2.60 7.05
C ALA A 13 -4.49 1.43 7.97
N ASP A 14 -5.50 1.58 8.83
CA ASP A 14 -6.02 0.48 9.67
C ASP A 14 -6.55 -0.71 8.84
N GLN A 15 -6.81 -0.51 7.55
CA GLN A 15 -7.21 -1.57 6.62
C GLN A 15 -6.02 -2.30 5.99
N LEU A 16 -4.80 -1.80 6.18
CA LEU A 16 -3.56 -2.40 5.70
C LEU A 16 -2.93 -3.29 6.78
N PRO A 17 -2.15 -4.30 6.42
CA PRO A 17 -1.31 -5.00 7.38
C PRO A 17 -0.31 -4.02 8.00
N GLU A 18 -0.16 -4.03 9.32
CA GLU A 18 0.82 -3.16 10.01
C GLU A 18 2.25 -3.41 9.54
N SER A 19 2.56 -4.63 9.09
CA SER A 19 3.86 -4.98 8.52
C SER A 19 4.11 -4.38 7.14
N SER A 20 3.07 -3.86 6.49
CA SER A 20 3.18 -3.31 5.14
C SER A 20 3.98 -2.02 5.12
N LYS A 21 4.78 -1.83 4.08
CA LYS A 21 5.55 -0.61 3.87
C LYS A 21 4.64 0.61 3.71
N ALA A 22 3.51 0.46 3.01
CA ALA A 22 2.49 1.51 2.90
C ALA A 22 1.97 1.97 4.27
N PHE A 23 1.61 1.03 5.17
CA PHE A 23 1.21 1.36 6.54
C PHE A 23 2.30 2.14 7.28
N GLN A 24 3.54 1.64 7.25
CA GLN A 24 4.66 2.27 7.95
C GLN A 24 4.93 3.68 7.43
N LEU A 25 4.85 3.89 6.12
CA LEU A 25 5.00 5.22 5.51
C LEU A 25 3.88 6.16 5.94
N ILE A 26 2.62 5.74 5.91
CA ILE A 26 1.50 6.58 6.38
C ILE A 26 1.68 6.99 7.85
N MET A 27 2.13 6.07 8.69
CA MET A 27 2.28 6.34 10.13
C MET A 27 3.45 7.27 10.48
N THR A 28 4.49 7.28 9.65
CA THR A 28 5.79 7.89 10.00
C THR A 28 6.26 8.99 9.05
N CYS A 29 5.78 9.01 7.82
CA CYS A 29 6.20 9.91 6.76
C CYS A 29 5.22 11.09 6.62
N VAL A 30 5.78 12.26 6.29
CA VAL A 30 5.01 13.47 5.93
C VAL A 30 5.13 13.81 4.44
N ASP A 31 5.94 13.04 3.71
CA ASP A 31 6.10 13.18 2.26
C ASP A 31 5.04 12.33 1.56
N TYR A 32 4.02 13.00 1.02
CA TYR A 32 2.88 12.35 0.39
C TYR A 32 3.25 11.73 -0.95
N SER A 33 4.19 12.31 -1.71
CA SER A 33 4.69 11.72 -2.96
C SER A 33 5.21 10.28 -2.76
N ILE A 34 5.92 10.03 -1.66
CA ILE A 34 6.44 8.69 -1.32
C ILE A 34 5.29 7.73 -0.98
N ILE A 35 4.25 8.21 -0.31
CA ILE A 35 3.05 7.42 0.01
C ILE A 35 2.30 7.05 -1.28
N VAL A 36 2.14 8.00 -2.20
CA VAL A 36 1.51 7.79 -3.51
C VAL A 36 2.26 6.72 -4.30
N ASP A 37 3.59 6.84 -4.41
CA ASP A 37 4.41 5.90 -5.15
C ASP A 37 4.32 4.48 -4.56
N GLN A 38 4.37 4.36 -3.23
CA GLN A 38 4.26 3.06 -2.57
C GLN A 38 2.87 2.44 -2.75
N ALA A 39 1.80 3.21 -2.52
CA ALA A 39 0.43 2.72 -2.64
C ALA A 39 0.12 2.27 -4.08
N LYS A 40 0.63 2.98 -5.09
CA LYS A 40 0.51 2.59 -6.50
C LYS A 40 1.32 1.33 -6.82
N GLU A 41 2.56 1.23 -6.34
CA GLU A 41 3.37 0.02 -6.53
C GLU A 41 2.63 -1.21 -5.97
N ASP A 42 2.14 -1.12 -4.74
CA ASP A 42 1.41 -2.20 -4.08
C ASP A 42 0.10 -2.50 -4.83
N PHE A 43 -0.66 -1.48 -5.25
CA PHE A 43 -1.88 -1.64 -6.05
C PHE A 43 -1.61 -2.42 -7.34
N TYR A 44 -0.61 -2.01 -8.13
CA TYR A 44 -0.30 -2.69 -9.39
C TYR A 44 0.16 -4.12 -9.15
N CYS A 45 0.88 -4.38 -8.07
CA CYS A 45 1.28 -5.73 -7.72
C CYS A 45 0.08 -6.60 -7.30
N PHE A 46 -0.88 -6.07 -6.54
CA PHE A 46 -2.11 -6.82 -6.21
C PHE A 46 -3.04 -7.02 -7.41
N ALA A 47 -3.11 -6.04 -8.32
CA ALA A 47 -3.91 -6.14 -9.54
C ALA A 47 -3.42 -7.26 -10.47
N ASP A 48 -2.12 -7.52 -10.51
CA ASP A 48 -1.52 -8.63 -11.25
C ASP A 48 -0.26 -9.15 -10.53
N LEU A 49 -0.42 -10.28 -9.83
CA LEU A 49 0.61 -10.91 -9.00
C LEU A 49 1.73 -11.55 -9.82
N GLU A 50 1.42 -12.02 -11.03
CA GLU A 50 2.33 -12.81 -11.85
C GLU A 50 3.09 -11.95 -12.86
N ASN A 51 2.59 -10.74 -13.15
CA ASN A 51 3.26 -9.82 -14.05
C ASN A 51 4.61 -9.37 -13.49
N GLU A 52 5.61 -9.37 -14.36
CA GLU A 52 6.92 -8.81 -14.05
C GLU A 52 6.82 -7.28 -13.96
N ARG A 53 7.39 -6.73 -12.90
CA ARG A 53 7.37 -5.30 -12.62
C ARG A 53 8.79 -4.77 -12.64
N LYS A 54 9.40 -4.66 -11.46
CA LYS A 54 10.69 -4.01 -11.25
C LYS A 54 11.80 -5.06 -11.21
N ASN A 55 12.88 -4.83 -11.95
CA ASN A 55 14.06 -5.69 -11.95
C ASN A 55 13.76 -7.18 -12.24
N GLY A 56 12.72 -7.46 -13.05
CA GLY A 56 12.29 -8.83 -13.35
C GLY A 56 11.56 -9.54 -12.19
N MET A 57 11.25 -8.85 -11.10
CA MET A 57 10.46 -9.40 -10.01
C MET A 57 8.98 -9.39 -10.34
N LYS A 58 8.29 -10.48 -9.98
CA LYS A 58 6.83 -10.57 -10.04
C LYS A 58 6.20 -9.69 -8.96
N GLY A 59 4.97 -9.23 -9.20
CA GLY A 59 4.20 -8.48 -8.22
C GLY A 59 4.10 -9.18 -6.86
N LEU A 60 3.91 -10.51 -6.86
CA LEU A 60 3.88 -11.32 -5.65
C LEU A 60 5.15 -11.18 -4.79
N ASP A 61 6.33 -11.18 -5.43
CA ASP A 61 7.60 -11.13 -4.70
C ASP A 61 7.86 -9.73 -4.14
N ILE A 62 7.45 -8.69 -4.86
CA ILE A 62 7.51 -7.30 -4.38
C ILE A 62 6.61 -7.12 -3.16
N LEU A 63 5.37 -7.62 -3.20
CA LEU A 63 4.44 -7.52 -2.07
C LEU A 63 4.97 -8.25 -0.82
N LYS A 64 5.64 -9.40 -0.97
CA LYS A 64 6.30 -10.07 0.15
C LYS A 64 7.40 -9.20 0.75
N GLN A 65 8.24 -8.57 -0.09
CA GLN A 65 9.27 -7.64 0.38
C GLN A 65 8.68 -6.40 1.07
N ASN A 66 7.53 -5.93 0.57
CA ASN A 66 6.79 -4.81 1.14
C ASN A 66 5.99 -5.20 2.40
N GLY A 67 6.11 -6.43 2.90
CA GLY A 67 5.56 -6.83 4.19
C GLY A 67 4.15 -7.41 4.17
N TYR A 68 3.63 -7.78 2.99
CA TYR A 68 2.33 -8.42 2.84
C TYR A 68 2.36 -9.95 2.98
N GLU A 69 3.51 -10.56 3.30
CA GLU A 69 3.67 -12.03 3.27
C GLU A 69 2.60 -12.78 4.10
N LYS A 70 2.24 -12.28 5.29
CA LYS A 70 1.20 -12.91 6.12
C LYS A 70 -0.18 -12.79 5.48
N PHE A 71 -0.51 -11.60 4.98
CA PHE A 71 -1.77 -11.35 4.29
C PHE A 71 -1.92 -12.26 3.07
N LEU A 72 -0.86 -12.38 2.26
CA LEU A 72 -0.85 -13.18 1.04
C LEU A 72 -1.04 -14.70 1.26
N LYS A 73 -0.73 -15.23 2.45
CA LYS A 73 -0.87 -16.67 2.74
C LYS A 73 -2.32 -17.13 2.82
N ASP A 74 -3.18 -16.27 3.38
CA ASP A 74 -4.59 -16.57 3.65
C ASP A 74 -5.53 -15.72 2.78
N MET A 75 -5.00 -15.02 1.78
CA MET A 75 -5.74 -14.08 0.94
C MET A 75 -6.72 -14.80 0.01
N GLU A 76 -8.00 -14.45 0.11
CA GLU A 76 -9.01 -14.79 -0.88
C GLU A 76 -9.12 -13.71 -1.99
N GLU A 77 -9.81 -14.03 -3.08
CA GLU A 77 -9.99 -13.08 -4.18
C GLU A 77 -10.70 -11.79 -3.74
N GLU A 78 -11.68 -11.90 -2.85
CA GLU A 78 -12.38 -10.75 -2.27
C GLU A 78 -11.45 -9.87 -1.43
N ASP A 79 -10.54 -10.47 -0.65
CA ASP A 79 -9.56 -9.73 0.13
C ASP A 79 -8.58 -8.99 -0.78
N ARG A 80 -8.17 -9.61 -1.88
CA ARG A 80 -7.33 -8.97 -2.90
C ARG A 80 -8.03 -7.76 -3.52
N LEU A 81 -9.29 -7.90 -3.91
CA LEU A 81 -10.08 -6.80 -4.48
C LEU A 81 -10.27 -5.66 -3.47
N ARG A 82 -10.55 -6.00 -2.20
CA ARG A 82 -10.64 -5.02 -1.11
C ARG A 82 -9.31 -4.28 -0.94
N MET A 83 -8.19 -4.99 -0.93
CA MET A 83 -6.86 -4.41 -0.81
C MET A 83 -6.53 -3.44 -1.96
N CYS A 84 -6.86 -3.81 -3.19
CA CYS A 84 -6.73 -2.91 -4.35
C CYS A 84 -7.55 -1.63 -4.15
N GLY A 85 -8.80 -1.74 -3.69
CA GLY A 85 -9.65 -0.58 -3.42
C GLY A 85 -9.06 0.35 -2.36
N VAL A 86 -8.59 -0.22 -1.24
CA VAL A 86 -7.95 0.55 -0.16
C VAL A 86 -6.70 1.28 -0.66
N LEU A 87 -5.80 0.58 -1.35
CA LEU A 87 -4.57 1.16 -1.88
C LEU A 87 -4.84 2.27 -2.91
N GLN A 88 -5.85 2.10 -3.77
CA GLN A 88 -6.26 3.14 -4.71
C GLN A 88 -6.76 4.38 -3.98
N MET A 89 -7.64 4.22 -2.98
CA MET A 89 -8.14 5.36 -2.21
C MET A 89 -7.01 6.08 -1.45
N ILE A 90 -6.05 5.34 -0.89
CA ILE A 90 -4.86 5.90 -0.22
C ILE A 90 -4.02 6.70 -1.23
N ALA A 91 -3.77 6.15 -2.41
CA ALA A 91 -2.98 6.82 -3.45
C ALA A 91 -3.66 8.10 -3.93
N ASP A 92 -4.98 8.10 -4.09
CA ASP A 92 -5.73 9.27 -4.54
C ASP A 92 -5.74 10.37 -3.47
N LEU A 93 -6.03 10.04 -2.21
CA LEU A 93 -6.02 11.02 -1.12
C LEU A 93 -4.61 11.57 -0.87
N ALA A 94 -3.58 10.73 -0.84
CA ALA A 94 -2.21 11.19 -0.66
C ALA A 94 -1.78 12.12 -1.81
N LYS A 95 -2.24 11.86 -3.04
CA LYS A 95 -1.95 12.73 -4.17
C LYS A 95 -2.65 14.09 -4.03
N GLU A 96 -3.91 14.11 -3.62
CA GLU A 96 -4.62 15.37 -3.36
C GLU A 96 -3.90 16.21 -2.29
N LEU A 97 -3.35 15.56 -1.25
CA LEU A 97 -2.58 16.21 -0.20
C LEU A 97 -1.17 16.67 -0.63
N ASP A 98 -0.60 16.10 -1.69
CA ASP A 98 0.71 16.48 -2.25
C ASP A 98 0.59 17.67 -3.21
N ASP A 99 -0.55 17.78 -3.90
CA ASP A 99 -0.87 18.85 -4.84
C ASP A 99 -1.29 20.18 -4.13
N ASP A 100 -1.53 20.15 -2.81
CA ASP A 100 -1.93 21.29 -1.93
C ASP A 100 -0.74 21.95 -1.21
#